data_AF-A0A2E8DBH7-F1
#
_entry.id   AF-A0A2E8DBH7-F1
#
_cell.length_a   1.000
_cell.length_b   1.000
_cell.length_c   1.000
_cell.angle_alpha   90.00
_cell.angle_beta   90.00
_cell.angle_gamma   90.00
#
_symmetry.space_group_name_H-M   'P 1'
#
loop_
_entity.id
_entity.type
_entity.pdbx_description
1 polymer ?
#
loop_
_entity_poly.entity_id
_entity_poly.type
_entity_poly.pdbx_seq_one_letter_code
_entity_poly.pdbx_strand_id
1 'polypeptide(L)' 'MTTDKQVASSAEKTPAAATNKKQITGQETLTNSIGMKLKLIPAGEFQMGSPADEEDRDVGEHQHAVRVTKPFYLGRTEVT' A
#
# COMPACT_ATOMS: atom_id res chain seq x y z
N MET A 1 38.55 -29.56 -18.17
CA MET A 1 37.81 -29.28 -16.92
C MET A 1 36.85 -28.15 -17.26
N THR A 2 35.84 -28.38 -18.09
CA THR A 2 34.56 -29.04 -17.78
C THR A 2 33.57 -28.05 -17.16
N THR A 3 32.71 -27.53 -18.05
CA THR A 3 31.26 -27.30 -17.90
C THR A 3 30.72 -25.94 -17.45
N ASP A 4 29.88 -25.44 -18.37
CA ASP A 4 28.82 -24.43 -18.32
C ASP A 4 27.96 -24.39 -17.05
N LYS A 5 27.49 -23.19 -16.70
CA LYS A 5 26.05 -22.97 -16.49
C LYS A 5 25.65 -21.52 -16.73
N GLN A 6 25.01 -21.29 -17.87
CA GLN A 6 24.03 -20.22 -18.05
C GLN A 6 22.78 -20.53 -17.19
N VAL A 7 22.27 -19.54 -16.46
CA VAL A 7 20.85 -19.36 -16.08
C VAL A 7 20.75 -17.89 -15.68
N ALA A 8 20.27 -16.97 -16.51
CA ALA A 8 18.89 -16.74 -16.96
C ALA A 8 17.91 -16.47 -15.80
N SER A 9 17.20 -15.33 -15.91
CA SER A 9 15.95 -15.00 -15.23
C SER A 9 16.08 -14.64 -13.73
N SER A 10 15.42 -13.63 -13.18
CA SER A 10 14.19 -12.98 -13.60
C SER A 10 14.18 -11.54 -13.06
N ALA A 11 13.63 -10.65 -13.87
CA ALA A 11 13.02 -9.44 -13.34
C ALA A 11 12.02 -9.83 -12.24
N GLU A 12 12.26 -9.40 -11.01
CA GLU A 12 11.20 -9.23 -10.02
C GLU A 12 10.94 -7.73 -9.96
N LYS A 13 10.45 -7.18 -11.07
CA LYS A 13 9.02 -6.99 -11.27
C LYS A 13 8.49 -6.23 -10.05
N THR A 14 8.59 -4.90 -10.14
CA THR A 14 7.54 -4.03 -9.61
C THR A 14 6.22 -4.80 -9.76
N PRO A 15 5.50 -5.15 -8.68
CA PRO A 15 4.10 -5.39 -8.90
C PRO A 15 3.57 -4.02 -9.32
N ALA A 16 3.54 -3.82 -10.64
CA ALA A 16 2.44 -3.17 -11.28
C ALA A 16 1.22 -3.77 -10.60
N ALA A 17 0.74 -3.11 -9.56
CA ALA A 17 -0.55 -3.36 -8.99
C ALA A 17 -1.50 -2.95 -10.10
N ALA A 18 -1.73 -3.91 -11.00
CA ALA A 18 -2.77 -3.87 -11.99
C ALA A 18 -4.00 -3.34 -11.25
N THR A 19 -4.45 -2.16 -11.67
CA THR A 19 -5.61 -1.47 -11.12
C THR A 19 -6.84 -2.29 -11.46
N ASN A 20 -6.98 -3.45 -10.82
CA ASN A 20 -8.23 -4.16 -10.76
C ASN A 20 -9.07 -3.32 -9.80
N LYS A 21 -9.86 -2.40 -10.36
CA LYS A 21 -10.80 -1.57 -9.61
C LYS A 21 -11.82 -2.51 -8.96
N LYS A 22 -11.46 -3.11 -7.83
CA LYS A 22 -12.41 -3.79 -6.96
C LYS A 22 -13.43 -2.72 -6.62
N GLN A 23 -14.65 -2.91 -7.12
CA GLN A 23 -15.74 -1.94 -7.03
C GLN A 23 -15.89 -1.49 -5.58
N ILE A 24 -15.51 -0.25 -5.29
CA ILE A 24 -15.57 0.30 -3.94
C ILE A 24 -17.04 0.53 -3.64
N THR A 25 -17.61 -0.25 -2.73
CA THR A 25 -18.99 -0.06 -2.26
C THR A 25 -19.04 1.15 -1.32
N GLY A 26 -19.29 2.34 -1.89
CA GLY A 26 -19.45 3.59 -1.16
C GLY A 26 -19.22 4.83 -2.03
N GLN A 27 -19.56 6.02 -1.52
CA GLN A 27 -19.23 7.28 -2.20
C GLN A 27 -17.71 7.46 -2.18
N GLU A 28 -17.11 7.70 -3.34
CA GLU A 28 -15.65 7.79 -3.45
C GLU A 28 -15.08 8.96 -2.64
N THR A 29 -15.86 10.04 -2.54
CA THR A 29 -15.53 11.26 -1.80
C THR A 29 -16.74 11.72 -0.98
N LEU A 30 -16.50 12.22 0.22
CA LEU A 30 -17.51 12.78 1.12
C LEU A 30 -17.06 14.19 1.54
N THR A 31 -17.98 15.16 1.55
CA THR A 31 -17.75 16.48 2.16
C THR A 31 -18.54 16.54 3.46
N ASN A 32 -17.88 16.82 4.58
CA ASN A 32 -18.56 16.96 5.86
C ASN A 32 -19.20 18.37 6.03
N SER A 33 -19.90 18.60 7.14
CA SER A 33 -20.61 19.85 7.41
C SER A 33 -19.73 21.10 7.50
N ILE A 34 -18.42 20.92 7.74
CA ILE A 34 -17.44 22.00 7.80
C ILE A 34 -16.66 22.18 6.49
N GLY A 35 -17.08 21.50 5.41
CA GLY A 35 -16.50 21.66 4.08
C GLY A 35 -15.22 20.85 3.83
N MET A 36 -14.78 19.98 4.75
CA MET A 36 -13.61 19.13 4.54
C MET A 36 -13.90 18.00 3.56
N LYS A 37 -12.95 17.73 2.68
CA LYS A 37 -13.00 16.63 1.70
C LYS A 37 -12.37 15.37 2.28
N LEU A 38 -13.14 14.30 2.31
CA LEU A 38 -12.72 12.98 2.77
C LEU A 38 -12.73 11.98 1.60
N LYS A 39 -11.76 11.07 1.56
CA LYS A 39 -11.65 10.01 0.55
C LYS A 39 -11.98 8.67 1.17
N LEU A 40 -12.77 7.84 0.47
CA LEU A 40 -13.01 6.47 0.88
C LEU A 40 -11.77 5.60 0.62
N ILE A 41 -11.19 5.07 1.68
CA ILE A 41 -10.12 4.07 1.64
C ILE A 41 -10.78 2.68 1.65
N PRO A 42 -10.59 1.86 0.62
CA PRO A 42 -11.21 0.54 0.55
C PRO A 42 -10.61 -0.43 1.57
N ALA A 43 -11.39 -1.45 1.95
CA ALA A 43 -10.85 -2.60 2.68
C ALA A 43 -9.78 -3.31 1.83
N GLY A 44 -8.69 -3.70 2.47
CA GLY A 44 -7.52 -4.26 1.78
C GLY A 44 -6.44 -4.74 2.73
N GLU A 45 -5.37 -5.25 2.15
CA GLU A 45 -4.18 -5.73 2.85
C GLU A 45 -2.95 -5.00 2.30
N PHE A 46 -2.00 -4.69 3.17
CA PHE A 46 -0.75 -4.05 2.80
C PHE A 46 0.35 -4.35 3.83
N GLN A 47 1.60 -4.13 3.44
CA GLN A 47 2.76 -4.23 4.31
C GLN A 47 2.98 -2.88 5.01
N MET A 48 2.96 -2.85 6.35
CA MET A 48 3.27 -1.65 7.15
C MET A 48 4.64 -1.78 7.79
N GLY A 49 5.39 -0.69 7.87
CA GLY A 49 6.77 -0.63 8.37
C GLY A 49 7.80 -0.57 7.24
N SER A 50 9.06 -0.37 7.62
CA SER A 50 10.22 -0.24 6.71
C SER A 50 11.01 -1.56 6.61
N PRO A 51 11.61 -1.85 5.44
CA PRO A 51 12.53 -2.97 5.27
C PRO A 51 13.67 -2.98 6.30
N ALA A 52 14.31 -4.14 6.46
CA ALA A 52 15.42 -4.27 7.42
C ALA A 52 16.68 -3.50 6.99
N ASP A 53 16.78 -3.16 5.71
CA ASP A 53 17.92 -2.51 5.05
C ASP A 53 17.66 -1.04 4.69
N GLU A 54 16.52 -0.47 5.10
CA GLU A 54 16.24 0.97 4.91
C GLU A 54 17.13 1.81 5.84
N GLU A 55 17.83 2.79 5.27
CA GLU A 55 18.66 3.74 6.01
C GLU A 55 17.79 4.60 6.94
N ASP A 56 18.31 4.99 8.10
CA ASP A 56 17.64 5.83 9.12
C ASP A 56 16.34 5.26 9.74
N ARG A 57 16.05 3.99 9.52
CA ARG A 57 14.93 3.29 10.15
C ARG A 57 15.07 3.23 11.70
N ASP A 58 13.96 3.45 12.41
CA ASP A 58 13.87 3.17 13.85
C ASP A 58 13.60 1.68 14.18
N VAL A 59 14.00 1.28 15.40
CA VAL A 59 13.83 -0.10 15.93
C VAL A 59 12.38 -0.59 15.94
N GLY A 60 11.41 0.33 15.97
CA GLY A 60 9.98 0.04 16.02
C GLY A 60 9.34 -0.26 14.66
N GLU A 61 10.02 -0.01 13.54
CA GLU A 61 9.38 0.03 12.22
C GLU A 61 9.38 -1.32 11.48
N HIS A 62 9.32 -2.43 12.19
CA HIS A 62 9.37 -3.75 11.56
C HIS A 62 8.17 -4.01 10.66
N GLN A 63 8.49 -4.53 9.47
CA GLN A 63 7.51 -4.88 8.48
C GLN A 63 6.56 -5.97 8.99
N HIS A 64 5.26 -5.69 8.96
CA HIS A 64 4.20 -6.66 9.23
C HIS A 64 2.99 -6.47 8.31
N ALA A 65 2.29 -7.57 8.01
CA ALA A 65 1.10 -7.55 7.17
C ALA A 65 -0.11 -7.01 7.95
N VAL A 66 -0.76 -5.99 7.40
CA VAL A 66 -1.93 -5.35 7.99
C VAL A 66 -3.15 -5.60 7.10
N ARG A 67 -4.29 -5.92 7.73
CA ARG A 67 -5.58 -6.12 7.07
C ARG A 67 -6.63 -5.15 7.58
N VAL A 68 -7.07 -4.25 6.72
CA VAL A 68 -8.21 -3.36 6.96
C VAL A 68 -9.47 -4.07 6.47
N THR A 69 -10.31 -4.50 7.41
CA THR A 69 -11.49 -5.34 7.10
C THR A 69 -12.70 -4.55 6.63
N LYS A 70 -12.77 -3.25 6.95
CA LYS A 70 -13.90 -2.37 6.59
C LYS A 70 -13.37 -1.10 5.93
N PRO A 71 -14.00 -0.64 4.84
CA PRO A 71 -13.64 0.64 4.25
C PRO A 71 -13.92 1.79 5.23
N PHE A 72 -13.13 2.85 5.16
CA PHE A 72 -13.26 4.03 6.02
C PHE A 72 -12.90 5.32 5.27
N TYR A 73 -13.34 6.48 5.75
CA TYR A 73 -13.01 7.77 5.14
C TYR A 73 -11.81 8.41 5.83
N LEU A 74 -10.87 8.95 5.07
CA LEU A 74 -9.71 9.71 5.55
C LEU A 74 -9.70 11.12 4.98
N GLY A 75 -9.24 12.10 5.78
CA GLY A 75 -8.99 13.46 5.30
C GLY A 75 -8.06 13.47 4.09
N ARG A 76 -8.44 14.19 3.03
CA ARG A 76 -7.59 14.30 1.84
C ARG A 76 -6.32 15.12 2.11
N THR A 77 -6.39 16.02 3.08
CA THR A 77 -5.30 16.86 3.54
C THR A 77 -5.28 16.85 5.06
N GLU A 78 -4.15 17.26 5.63
CA GLU A 78 -4.04 17.57 7.05
C GLU A 78 -5.03 18.67 7.44
N VAL A 79 -5.35 18.72 8.74
CA VAL A 79 -6.16 19.79 9.30
C VAL A 79 -5.26 21.00 9.53
N THR A 80 -5.69 22.17 9.04
CA THR A 80 -5.01 23.45 9.19
C THR A 80 -5.71 24.33 10.20
#